data_AF-I7ACX3-F1
#
_entry.id   AF-I7ACX3-F1
#
_cell.length_a   1.000
_cell.length_b   1.000
_cell.length_c   1.000
_cell.angle_alpha   90.00
_cell.angle_beta   90.00
_cell.angle_gamma   90.00
#
_symmetry.space_group_name_H-M   'P 1'
#
loop_
_entity.id
_entity.type
_entity.pdbx_description
1 polymer ?
#
loop_
_entity_poly.entity_id
_entity_poly.type
_entity_poly.pdbx_seq_one_letter_code
_entity_poly.pdbx_strand_id
1 'polypeptide(L)'
;MHIFRTKEEAANHLRTKFTDAHEVKDLIERHGIAMKRGCYNSYEAKVVDEAIRRFLEERGMEMKNLYGFFLEEEKEFPIRELLIEISNALRQRTMNSIWVYVSYHYHPYIDAKWEPENEIQLLNLVRVLGFKWKEICGIMNKTSRKCISMYYRIMGFNYLYRKSFKMPEEGIPTTDEEWEGLCDRLRTNRKRLSHLINGYISSKLVVPFWNEYNNMALMGYVILHNHFCSVDIKIREILKLIDEGGIEAPDDEIVGREKIKEEISKLIPDLCNYELDIPIDAEDIFWRTIKLFVKFSSGLLRSRFIQITKVYGIRTFKDLIEVFRNLAVDCYLYKIKDKIRDEVSKIMTQKKTRRRSTKDLVTREGTGVVKESCC
;
A
#
# COMPACT_ATOMS: atom_id res chain seq x y z
N MET A 1 23.14 9.67 -5.37
CA MET A 1 22.08 8.64 -5.49
C MET A 1 22.76 7.30 -5.26
N HIS A 2 22.42 6.57 -4.20
CA HIS A 2 23.03 5.27 -3.93
C HIS A 2 22.55 4.24 -4.97
N ILE A 3 23.49 3.53 -5.60
CA ILE A 3 23.17 2.46 -6.54
C ILE A 3 23.31 1.15 -5.78
N PHE A 4 22.19 0.48 -5.52
CA PHE A 4 22.14 -0.85 -4.89
C PHE A 4 22.08 -1.91 -5.98
N ARG A 5 22.93 -2.93 -5.87
CA ARG A 5 22.99 -4.01 -6.87
C ARG A 5 22.01 -5.13 -6.56
N THR A 6 21.69 -5.33 -5.27
CA THR A 6 20.82 -6.42 -4.81
C THR A 6 19.66 -5.92 -3.95
N LYS A 7 18.64 -6.76 -3.81
CA LYS A 7 17.47 -6.53 -2.94
C LYS A 7 17.91 -6.48 -1.47
N GLU A 8 18.86 -7.33 -1.08
CA GLU A 8 19.42 -7.45 0.26
C GLU A 8 20.22 -6.21 0.66
N GLU A 9 21.04 -5.67 -0.24
CA GLU A 9 21.78 -4.42 0.00
C GLU A 9 20.84 -3.24 0.26
N ALA A 10 19.82 -3.08 -0.59
CA ALA A 10 18.83 -2.04 -0.44
C ALA A 10 18.00 -2.22 0.85
N ALA A 11 17.59 -3.45 1.18
CA ALA A 11 16.89 -3.74 2.42
C ALA A 11 17.75 -3.46 3.65
N ASN A 12 19.04 -3.84 3.63
CA ASN A 12 19.97 -3.58 4.71
C ASN A 12 20.23 -2.09 4.91
N HIS A 13 20.30 -1.32 3.81
CA HIS A 13 20.39 0.14 3.89
C HIS A 13 19.19 0.73 4.65
N LEU A 14 17.98 0.33 4.27
CA LEU A 14 16.74 0.78 4.91
C LEU A 14 16.63 0.38 6.40
N ARG A 15 17.26 -0.72 6.78
CA ARG A 15 17.30 -1.23 8.16
C ARG A 15 18.31 -0.52 9.05
N THR A 16 19.43 -0.07 8.49
CA THR A 16 20.59 0.41 9.25
C THR A 16 20.83 1.91 9.17
N LYS A 17 20.16 2.61 8.23
CA LYS A 17 20.32 4.05 8.01
C LYS A 17 18.98 4.78 8.04
N PHE A 18 19.01 6.03 8.49
CA PHE A 18 17.89 6.93 8.35
C PHE A 18 17.76 7.37 6.88
N THR A 19 16.61 7.09 6.29
CA THR A 19 16.37 7.30 4.85
C THR A 19 15.11 8.14 4.66
N ASP A 20 15.09 9.03 3.66
CA ASP A 20 13.91 9.86 3.38
C ASP A 20 12.70 9.01 2.94
N ALA A 21 11.48 9.49 3.23
CA ALA A 21 10.25 8.77 2.92
C ALA A 21 10.03 8.50 1.42
N HIS A 22 10.50 9.39 0.55
CA HIS A 22 10.44 9.20 -0.90
C HIS A 22 11.42 8.11 -1.35
N GLU A 23 12.66 8.17 -0.88
CA GLU A 23 13.69 7.17 -1.18
C GLU A 23 13.30 5.78 -0.66
N VAL A 24 12.73 5.69 0.54
CA VAL A 24 12.16 4.43 1.08
C VAL A 24 11.13 3.83 0.13
N LYS A 25 10.20 4.65 -0.38
CA LYS A 25 9.16 4.20 -1.30
C LYS A 25 9.79 3.69 -2.60
N ASP A 26 10.72 4.45 -3.16
CA ASP A 26 11.36 4.13 -4.44
C ASP A 26 12.18 2.84 -4.35
N LEU A 27 12.94 2.65 -3.27
CA LEU A 27 13.72 1.43 -3.05
C LEU A 27 12.81 0.19 -2.89
N ILE A 28 11.72 0.32 -2.15
CA ILE A 28 10.73 -0.76 -1.99
C ILE A 28 10.12 -1.15 -3.34
N GLU A 29 9.69 -0.17 -4.14
CA GLU A 29 9.05 -0.42 -5.44
C GLU A 29 10.02 -0.99 -6.48
N ARG A 30 11.26 -0.49 -6.51
CA ARG A 30 12.30 -0.86 -7.47
C ARG A 30 12.85 -2.26 -7.21
N HIS A 31 13.12 -2.59 -5.95
CA HIS A 31 13.74 -3.85 -5.56
C HIS A 31 12.74 -4.89 -5.03
N GLY A 32 11.45 -4.56 -4.94
CA GLY A 32 10.42 -5.49 -4.45
C GLY A 32 10.61 -5.88 -2.98
N ILE A 33 11.07 -4.95 -2.14
CA ILE A 33 11.42 -5.23 -0.75
C ILE A 33 10.15 -5.41 0.09
N ALA A 34 10.03 -6.54 0.79
CA ALA A 34 8.94 -6.79 1.72
C ALA A 34 9.20 -6.09 3.07
N MET A 35 8.84 -4.81 3.15
CA MET A 35 8.89 -4.03 4.39
C MET A 35 7.51 -3.57 4.84
N LYS A 36 7.21 -3.73 6.12
CA LYS A 36 5.98 -3.23 6.75
C LYS A 36 6.08 -1.74 6.99
N ARG A 37 5.00 -1.03 6.63
CA ARG A 37 4.84 0.40 6.87
C ARG A 37 3.55 0.65 7.65
N GLY A 38 3.61 1.55 8.62
CA GLY A 38 2.44 1.95 9.42
C GLY A 38 2.47 1.40 10.84
N CYS A 39 1.29 1.07 11.37
CA CYS A 39 1.12 0.66 12.77
C CYS A 39 1.87 -0.63 13.09
N TYR A 40 2.34 -0.76 14.32
CA TYR A 40 2.89 -1.99 14.88
C TYR A 40 1.73 -2.82 15.42
N ASN A 41 1.77 -4.14 15.18
CA ASN A 41 0.85 -5.08 15.81
C ASN A 41 1.41 -5.50 17.19
N SER A 42 0.64 -6.31 17.92
CA SER A 42 1.03 -6.80 19.26
C SER A 42 2.27 -7.70 19.22
N TYR A 43 2.44 -8.50 18.17
CA TYR A 43 3.63 -9.33 17.96
C TYR A 43 4.89 -8.45 17.84
N GLU A 44 4.87 -7.45 16.96
CA GLU A 44 5.99 -6.53 16.77
C GLU A 44 6.31 -5.75 18.03
N ALA A 45 5.28 -5.31 18.78
CA ALA A 45 5.49 -4.62 20.05
C ALA A 45 6.28 -5.49 21.03
N LYS A 46 5.90 -6.76 21.20
CA LYS A 46 6.62 -7.71 22.06
C LYS A 46 8.07 -7.93 21.61
N VAL A 47 8.31 -8.07 20.31
CA VAL A 47 9.67 -8.24 19.75
C VAL A 47 10.53 -7.01 20.06
N VAL A 48 9.96 -5.80 19.95
CA VAL A 48 10.66 -4.56 20.30
C VAL A 48 10.95 -4.49 21.79
N ASP A 49 9.98 -4.80 22.66
CA ASP A 49 10.16 -4.83 24.12
C ASP A 49 11.29 -5.77 24.52
N GLU A 50 11.30 -6.98 23.95
CA GLU A 50 12.29 -8.00 24.25
C GLU A 50 13.69 -7.63 23.75
N ALA A 51 13.80 -7.03 22.57
CA ALA A 51 15.07 -6.53 22.03
C ALA A 51 15.63 -5.38 22.89
N ILE A 52 14.80 -4.44 23.35
CA ILE A 52 15.22 -3.36 24.26
C ILE A 52 15.71 -3.94 25.58
N ARG A 53 14.94 -4.83 26.19
CA ARG A 53 15.29 -5.44 27.47
C ARG A 53 16.62 -6.19 27.38
N ARG A 54 16.81 -7.02 26.37
CA ARG A 54 18.07 -7.74 26.11
C ARG A 54 19.25 -6.77 25.96
N PHE A 55 19.10 -5.73 25.14
CA PHE A 55 20.15 -4.74 24.93
C PHE A 55 20.58 -4.03 26.22
N LEU A 56 19.62 -3.69 27.08
CA LEU A 56 19.88 -3.05 28.37
C LEU A 56 20.57 -4.02 29.34
N GLU A 57 20.07 -5.26 29.44
CA GLU A 57 20.65 -6.32 30.28
C GLU A 57 22.12 -6.60 29.91
N GLU A 58 22.43 -6.76 28.62
CA GLU A 58 23.78 -7.02 28.12
C GLU A 58 24.78 -5.89 28.41
N ARG A 59 24.29 -4.66 28.63
CA ARG A 59 25.11 -3.47 28.91
C ARG A 59 25.06 -3.02 30.36
N GLY A 60 24.38 -3.76 31.23
CA GLY A 60 24.17 -3.34 32.63
C GLY A 60 23.43 -2.00 32.75
N MET A 61 22.59 -1.68 31.78
CA MET A 61 21.77 -0.46 31.76
C MET A 61 20.35 -0.77 32.23
N GLU A 62 19.63 0.26 32.66
CA GLU A 62 18.23 0.17 33.05
C GLU A 62 17.36 0.99 32.09
N MET A 63 16.04 0.75 32.10
CA MET A 63 15.08 1.50 31.29
C MET A 63 15.14 3.01 31.57
N LYS A 64 15.50 3.41 32.81
CA LYS A 64 15.70 4.81 33.18
C LYS A 64 16.78 5.50 32.36
N ASN A 65 17.80 4.80 31.89
CA ASN A 65 18.85 5.38 31.05
C ASN A 65 18.30 5.72 29.66
N LEU A 66 17.42 4.87 29.09
CA LEU A 66 16.72 5.19 27.85
C LEU A 66 15.77 6.38 28.03
N TYR A 67 15.09 6.49 29.17
CA TYR A 67 14.27 7.66 29.49
C TYR A 67 15.12 8.93 29.61
N GLY A 68 16.25 8.86 30.33
CA GLY A 68 17.21 9.95 30.45
C GLY A 68 17.74 10.42 29.10
N PHE A 69 17.91 9.51 28.13
CA PHE A 69 18.30 9.87 26.76
C PHE A 69 17.25 10.76 26.10
N PHE A 70 15.96 10.42 26.21
CA PHE A 70 14.87 11.25 25.66
C PHE A 70 14.72 12.59 26.37
N LEU A 71 15.12 12.68 27.63
CA LEU A 71 15.14 13.92 28.42
C LEU A 71 16.44 14.73 28.26
N GLU A 72 17.38 14.26 27.44
CA GLU A 72 18.72 14.85 27.23
C GLU A 72 19.62 14.84 28.48
N GLU A 73 19.28 14.02 29.47
CA GLU A 73 20.04 13.77 30.70
C GLU A 73 21.16 12.74 30.46
N GLU A 74 20.93 11.76 29.59
CA GLU A 74 21.87 10.66 29.25
C GLU A 74 22.31 10.74 27.79
N LYS A 75 23.12 11.75 27.45
CA LYS A 75 23.51 12.05 26.06
C LYS A 75 24.35 10.95 25.41
N GLU A 76 25.05 10.16 26.21
CA GLU A 76 25.95 9.09 25.74
C GLU A 76 25.23 7.75 25.51
N PHE A 77 23.90 7.69 25.74
CA PHE A 77 23.15 6.46 25.53
C PHE A 77 23.30 5.98 24.06
N PRO A 78 23.66 4.70 23.83
CA PRO A 78 23.97 4.16 22.50
C PRO A 78 22.71 3.86 21.68
N ILE A 79 21.86 4.88 21.46
CA ILE A 79 20.55 4.74 20.82
C ILE A 79 20.64 4.10 19.43
N ARG A 80 21.68 4.42 18.66
CA ARG A 80 21.84 3.89 17.30
C ARG A 80 22.06 2.37 17.32
N GLU A 81 22.83 1.88 18.27
CA GLU A 81 23.10 0.45 18.43
C GLU A 81 21.84 -0.28 18.89
N LEU A 82 21.07 0.30 19.82
CA LEU A 82 19.77 -0.21 20.20
C LEU A 82 18.81 -0.33 19.02
N LEU A 83 18.72 0.70 18.17
CA LEU A 83 17.83 0.66 17.01
C LEU A 83 18.27 -0.39 15.98
N ILE A 84 19.58 -0.62 15.82
CA ILE A 84 20.11 -1.71 14.98
C ILE A 84 19.74 -3.07 15.56
N GLU A 85 19.84 -3.24 16.88
CA GLU A 85 19.45 -4.47 17.59
C GLU A 85 17.97 -4.79 17.36
N ILE A 86 17.09 -3.79 17.53
CA ILE A 86 15.66 -3.92 17.24
C ILE A 86 15.44 -4.22 15.74
N SER A 87 16.19 -3.59 14.84
CA SER A 87 16.09 -3.87 13.39
C SER A 87 16.56 -5.27 13.01
N ASN A 88 17.48 -5.86 13.78
CA ASN A 88 17.92 -7.25 13.61
C ASN A 88 16.83 -8.24 14.04
N ALA A 89 16.13 -7.94 15.13
CA ALA A 89 14.97 -8.70 15.59
C ALA A 89 13.75 -8.53 14.66
N LEU A 90 13.54 -7.32 14.11
CA LEU A 90 12.40 -6.99 13.28
C LEU A 90 12.83 -6.51 11.87
N ARG A 91 13.26 -7.47 11.05
CA ARG A 91 13.88 -7.21 9.74
C ARG A 91 12.94 -6.54 8.73
N GLN A 92 11.62 -6.66 8.92
CA GLN A 92 10.62 -6.11 8.03
C GLN A 92 10.31 -4.62 8.31
N ARG A 93 11.06 -3.94 9.20
CA ARG A 93 10.91 -2.51 9.48
C ARG A 93 12.12 -1.69 9.05
N THR A 94 11.86 -0.46 8.64
CA THR A 94 12.91 0.53 8.39
C THR A 94 13.41 1.15 9.69
N MET A 95 14.65 1.63 9.69
CA MET A 95 15.26 2.37 10.81
C MET A 95 14.35 3.53 11.28
N ASN A 96 13.85 4.34 10.33
CA ASN A 96 12.95 5.46 10.66
C ASN A 96 11.67 4.98 11.36
N SER A 97 11.08 3.86 10.92
CA SER A 97 9.86 3.31 11.53
C SER A 97 10.13 2.84 12.96
N ILE A 98 11.30 2.23 13.21
CA ILE A 98 11.70 1.77 14.54
C ILE A 98 11.93 2.98 15.44
N TRP A 99 12.72 3.96 15.01
CA TRP A 99 12.94 5.20 15.76
C TRP A 99 11.65 5.90 16.15
N VAL A 100 10.72 6.10 15.20
CA VAL A 100 9.42 6.74 15.48
C VAL A 100 8.61 5.93 16.50
N TYR A 101 8.66 4.60 16.44
CA TYR A 101 7.99 3.76 17.41
C TYR A 101 8.64 3.88 18.80
N VAL A 102 9.96 3.72 18.87
CA VAL A 102 10.72 3.71 20.13
C VAL A 102 10.63 5.07 20.82
N SER A 103 10.91 6.15 20.09
CA SER A 103 10.80 7.53 20.61
C SER A 103 9.41 7.94 21.07
N TYR A 104 8.35 7.24 20.62
CA TYR A 104 6.98 7.53 21.03
C TYR A 104 6.54 6.65 22.20
N HIS A 105 6.70 5.33 22.07
CA HIS A 105 6.18 4.36 23.04
C HIS A 105 7.04 4.23 24.30
N TYR A 106 8.33 4.54 24.23
CA TYR A 106 9.24 4.53 25.39
C TYR A 106 9.63 5.94 25.83
N HIS A 107 8.92 6.97 25.36
CA HIS A 107 9.08 8.30 25.93
C HIS A 107 8.55 8.31 27.36
N PRO A 108 9.26 8.89 28.34
CA PRO A 108 8.81 8.94 29.74
C PRO A 108 7.47 9.66 29.98
N TYR A 109 6.95 10.37 28.97
CA TYR A 109 5.72 11.18 29.07
C TYR A 109 4.57 10.60 28.25
N ILE A 110 4.68 9.34 27.78
CA ILE A 110 3.66 8.72 26.94
C ILE A 110 2.30 8.59 27.66
N ASP A 111 2.34 8.20 28.94
CA ASP A 111 1.16 7.99 29.79
C ASP A 111 0.81 9.21 30.66
N ALA A 112 1.45 10.35 30.41
CA ALA A 112 1.24 11.54 31.21
C ALA A 112 -0.20 12.06 31.01
N LYS A 113 -1.06 11.92 32.03
CA LYS A 113 -2.46 12.34 32.02
C LYS A 113 -2.63 13.81 31.67
N TRP A 114 -3.67 14.14 30.91
CA TRP A 114 -3.95 15.51 30.52
C TRP A 114 -5.07 16.06 31.39
N GLU A 115 -4.73 17.02 32.23
CA GLU A 115 -5.67 17.70 33.12
C GLU A 115 -6.15 19.03 32.49
N PRO A 116 -7.32 19.55 32.86
CA PRO A 116 -7.85 20.83 32.33
C PRO A 116 -6.88 22.00 32.47
N GLU A 117 -6.11 22.07 33.56
CA GLU A 117 -5.12 23.12 33.84
C GLU A 117 -3.99 23.11 32.81
N ASN A 118 -3.68 21.93 32.24
CA ASN A 118 -2.68 21.81 31.18
C ASN A 118 -3.12 22.54 29.91
N GLU A 119 -4.42 22.73 29.67
CA GLU A 119 -4.91 23.49 28.51
C GLU A 119 -4.57 24.97 28.65
N ILE A 120 -4.82 25.55 29.82
CA ILE A 120 -4.49 26.95 30.13
C ILE A 120 -2.98 27.16 30.04
N GLN A 121 -2.21 26.24 30.63
CA GLN A 121 -0.75 26.29 30.58
C GLN A 121 -0.23 26.20 29.14
N LEU A 122 -0.76 25.29 28.32
CA LEU A 122 -0.38 25.13 26.92
C LEU A 122 -0.60 26.43 26.13
N LEU A 123 -1.78 27.05 26.27
CA LEU A 123 -2.09 28.30 25.57
C LEU A 123 -1.16 29.42 25.99
N ASN A 124 -0.86 29.55 27.29
CA ASN A 124 0.08 30.54 27.81
C ASN A 124 1.50 30.30 27.27
N LEU A 125 1.97 29.06 27.28
CA LEU A 125 3.29 28.70 26.77
C LEU A 125 3.42 28.98 25.27
N VAL A 126 2.40 28.64 24.47
CA VAL A 126 2.38 28.98 23.03
C VAL A 126 2.35 30.49 22.82
N ARG A 127 1.65 31.26 23.68
CA ARG A 127 1.64 32.73 23.61
C ARG A 127 3.00 33.35 23.90
N VAL A 128 3.74 32.79 24.87
CA VAL A 128 5.04 33.34 25.32
C VAL A 128 6.20 32.86 24.46
N LEU A 129 6.25 31.56 24.16
CA LEU A 129 7.38 30.91 23.47
C LEU A 129 7.14 30.75 21.97
N GLY A 130 5.91 31.02 21.49
CA GLY A 130 5.50 30.69 20.12
C GLY A 130 5.33 29.18 19.92
N PHE A 131 5.49 28.72 18.68
CA PHE A 131 5.35 27.30 18.31
C PHE A 131 6.61 26.46 18.56
N LYS A 132 7.38 26.78 19.60
CA LYS A 132 8.59 26.05 19.99
C LYS A 132 8.25 24.79 20.77
N TRP A 133 7.71 23.79 20.08
CA TRP A 133 7.16 22.59 20.72
C TRP A 133 8.14 21.87 21.63
N LYS A 134 9.42 21.79 21.27
CA LYS A 134 10.43 21.09 22.08
C LYS A 134 10.54 21.69 23.49
N GLU A 135 10.63 23.02 23.59
CA GLU A 135 10.68 23.74 24.87
C GLU A 135 9.38 23.58 25.65
N ILE A 136 8.23 23.74 24.99
CA ILE A 136 6.90 23.59 25.61
C ILE A 136 6.72 22.20 26.21
N CYS A 137 7.17 21.16 25.51
CA CYS A 137 7.02 19.77 25.96
C CYS A 137 7.84 19.46 27.21
N GLY A 138 9.05 20.00 27.29
CA GLY A 138 9.90 19.89 28.47
C GLY A 138 9.25 20.55 29.69
N ILE A 139 8.61 21.72 29.52
CA ILE A 139 7.92 22.42 30.62
C ILE A 139 6.65 21.67 31.03
N MET A 140 5.89 21.16 30.07
CA MET A 140 4.60 20.50 30.34
C MET A 140 4.73 19.05 30.81
N ASN A 141 5.91 18.44 30.67
CA ASN A 141 6.13 17.01 30.85
C ASN A 141 5.12 16.18 30.03
N LYS A 142 4.93 16.56 28.76
CA LYS A 142 4.05 15.91 27.78
C LYS A 142 4.79 15.69 26.47
N THR A 143 4.36 14.70 25.69
CA THR A 143 4.90 14.50 24.34
C THR A 143 4.48 15.63 23.38
N SER A 144 5.36 15.97 22.44
CA SER A 144 5.11 17.00 21.41
C SER A 144 3.86 16.74 20.59
N ARG A 145 3.65 15.49 20.21
CA ARG A 145 2.44 15.07 19.52
C ARG A 145 1.18 15.38 20.32
N LYS A 146 1.18 15.15 21.64
CA LYS A 146 0.03 15.43 22.50
C LYS A 146 -0.20 16.93 22.62
N CYS A 147 0.84 17.73 22.90
CA CYS A 147 0.73 19.20 22.97
C CYS A 147 0.18 19.80 21.66
N ILE A 148 0.74 19.42 20.51
CA ILE A 148 0.29 19.89 19.19
C ILE A 148 -1.17 19.50 18.94
N SER A 149 -1.52 18.24 19.18
CA SER A 149 -2.88 17.74 18.98
C SER A 149 -3.88 18.45 19.88
N MET A 150 -3.54 18.71 21.14
CA MET A 150 -4.40 19.38 22.09
C MET A 150 -4.56 20.85 21.76
N TYR A 151 -3.48 21.53 21.37
CA TYR A 151 -3.54 22.93 20.92
C TYR A 151 -4.54 23.09 19.76
N TYR A 152 -4.42 22.27 18.71
CA TYR A 152 -5.35 22.35 17.58
C TYR A 152 -6.79 22.00 17.96
N ARG A 153 -6.98 21.08 18.92
CA ARG A 153 -8.31 20.74 19.45
C ARG A 153 -8.94 21.93 20.19
N ILE A 154 -8.19 22.57 21.09
CA ILE A 154 -8.63 23.73 21.88
C ILE A 154 -9.00 24.89 20.96
N MET A 155 -8.21 25.11 19.91
CA MET A 155 -8.46 26.16 18.92
C MET A 155 -9.61 25.83 17.95
N GLY A 156 -10.29 24.68 18.09
CA GLY A 156 -11.44 24.30 17.27
C GLY A 156 -11.11 23.76 15.89
N PHE A 157 -9.85 23.43 15.59
CA PHE A 157 -9.39 23.00 14.26
C PHE A 157 -9.59 21.50 13.96
N ASN A 158 -10.51 20.82 14.65
CA ASN A 158 -10.71 19.37 14.54
C ASN A 158 -11.22 18.90 13.16
N TYR A 159 -11.77 19.80 12.34
CA TYR A 159 -12.19 19.52 10.96
C TYR A 159 -11.03 19.44 9.97
N LEU A 160 -9.83 19.89 10.35
CA LEU A 160 -8.63 19.83 9.52
C LEU A 160 -7.89 18.48 9.62
N TYR A 161 -8.53 17.45 10.19
CA TYR A 161 -8.08 16.08 10.11
C TYR A 161 -8.77 15.35 8.96
N ARG A 162 -8.00 14.60 8.17
CA ARG A 162 -8.49 13.89 6.97
C ARG A 162 -9.71 13.00 7.21
N LYS A 163 -9.84 12.40 8.41
CA LYS A 163 -10.96 11.49 8.74
C LYS A 163 -12.26 12.20 9.08
N SER A 164 -12.18 13.44 9.60
CA SER A 164 -13.32 14.26 10.00
C SER A 164 -13.68 15.30 8.95
N PHE A 165 -12.80 15.55 7.98
CA PHE A 165 -13.08 16.45 6.86
C PHE A 165 -14.27 15.96 6.05
N LYS A 166 -15.29 16.82 5.97
CA LYS A 166 -16.43 16.68 5.07
C LYS A 166 -16.30 17.73 3.99
N MET A 167 -16.62 17.37 2.75
CA MET A 167 -16.66 18.36 1.68
C MET A 167 -17.77 19.38 2.01
N PRO A 168 -17.50 20.68 1.88
CA PRO A 168 -18.54 21.70 1.96
C PRO A 168 -19.64 21.46 0.91
N GLU A 169 -20.85 21.92 1.18
CA GLU A 169 -22.00 21.76 0.27
C GLU A 169 -21.79 22.49 -1.07
N GLU A 170 -20.98 23.55 -1.07
CA GLU A 170 -20.64 24.31 -2.29
C GLU A 170 -19.74 23.52 -3.26
N GLY A 171 -19.23 22.36 -2.86
CA GLY A 171 -18.45 21.47 -3.71
C GLY A 171 -16.95 21.73 -3.68
N ILE A 172 -16.25 21.31 -4.75
CA ILE A 172 -14.79 21.44 -4.89
C ILE A 172 -14.50 22.82 -5.48
N PRO A 173 -13.65 23.65 -4.85
CA PRO A 173 -13.27 24.95 -5.41
C PRO A 173 -12.60 24.82 -6.78
N THR A 174 -13.06 25.61 -7.74
CA THR A 174 -12.59 25.66 -9.12
C THR A 174 -11.85 26.97 -9.44
N THR A 175 -12.15 28.06 -8.75
CA THR A 175 -11.50 29.38 -8.93
C THR A 175 -10.60 29.75 -7.75
N ASP A 176 -9.63 30.65 -7.97
CA ASP A 176 -8.73 31.12 -6.90
C ASP A 176 -9.49 31.83 -5.77
N GLU A 177 -10.52 32.60 -6.12
CA GLU A 177 -11.40 33.28 -5.16
C GLU A 177 -12.16 32.27 -4.27
N GLU A 178 -12.68 31.18 -4.85
CA GLU A 178 -13.31 30.10 -4.09
C GLU A 178 -12.31 29.39 -3.16
N TRP A 179 -11.07 29.22 -3.62
CA TRP A 179 -9.99 28.65 -2.80
C TRP A 179 -9.66 29.54 -1.61
N GLU A 180 -9.54 30.85 -1.82
CA GLU A 180 -9.25 31.82 -0.77
C GLU A 180 -10.41 31.92 0.24
N GLY A 181 -11.65 32.07 -0.25
CA GLY A 181 -12.83 32.10 0.61
C GLY A 181 -13.00 30.83 1.44
N LEU A 182 -12.70 29.66 0.86
CA LEU A 182 -12.74 28.40 1.60
C LEU A 182 -11.60 28.30 2.63
N CYS A 183 -10.39 28.77 2.30
CA CYS A 183 -9.25 28.81 3.20
C CYS A 183 -9.52 29.70 4.42
N ASP A 184 -10.10 30.89 4.21
CA ASP A 184 -10.41 31.82 5.28
C ASP A 184 -11.50 31.28 6.19
N ARG A 185 -12.57 30.73 5.62
CA ARG A 185 -13.66 30.10 6.36
C ARG A 185 -13.17 28.94 7.22
N LEU A 186 -12.30 28.10 6.66
CA LEU A 186 -11.71 26.93 7.33
C LEU A 186 -10.40 27.26 8.07
N ARG A 187 -10.03 28.55 8.16
CA ARG A 187 -8.81 29.06 8.82
C ARG A 187 -7.59 28.18 8.55
N THR A 188 -7.38 27.85 7.28
CA THR A 188 -6.33 26.94 6.81
C THR A 188 -5.64 27.55 5.59
N ASN A 189 -4.52 26.97 5.17
CA ASN A 189 -3.89 27.34 3.91
C ASN A 189 -4.31 26.41 2.76
N ARG A 190 -4.13 26.92 1.54
CA ARG A 190 -4.49 26.23 0.28
C ARG A 190 -3.83 24.87 0.14
N LYS A 191 -2.55 24.74 0.52
CA LYS A 191 -1.81 23.47 0.46
C LYS A 191 -2.45 22.39 1.31
N ARG A 192 -2.81 22.72 2.56
CA ARG A 192 -3.47 21.79 3.49
C ARG A 192 -4.88 21.44 3.03
N LEU A 193 -5.65 22.44 2.61
CA LEU A 193 -7.02 22.24 2.11
C LEU A 193 -7.04 21.36 0.86
N SER A 194 -6.13 21.60 -0.09
CA SER A 194 -5.94 20.76 -1.28
C SER A 194 -5.62 19.31 -0.90
N HIS A 195 -4.77 19.09 0.10
CA HIS A 195 -4.48 17.74 0.60
C HIS A 195 -5.72 17.05 1.20
N LEU A 196 -6.57 17.78 1.91
CA LEU A 196 -7.82 17.26 2.50
C LEU A 196 -8.84 16.90 1.41
N ILE A 197 -9.06 17.80 0.44
CA ILE A 197 -9.98 17.61 -0.68
C ILE A 197 -9.54 16.42 -1.53
N ASN A 198 -8.27 16.36 -1.96
CA ASN A 198 -7.73 15.22 -2.70
C ASN A 198 -7.88 13.92 -1.90
N GLY A 199 -7.67 14.01 -0.59
CA GLY A 199 -7.86 12.90 0.33
C GLY A 199 -9.30 12.37 0.39
N TYR A 200 -10.28 13.27 0.33
CA TYR A 200 -11.72 12.98 0.31
C TYR A 200 -12.16 12.40 -1.04
N ILE A 201 -11.81 13.06 -2.15
CA ILE A 201 -12.11 12.64 -3.53
C ILE A 201 -11.61 11.20 -3.76
N SER A 202 -10.34 10.95 -3.42
CA SER A 202 -9.71 9.63 -3.56
C SER A 202 -10.41 8.53 -2.75
N SER A 203 -11.16 8.89 -1.70
CA SER A 203 -11.89 7.94 -0.86
C SER A 203 -13.32 7.66 -1.35
N LYS A 204 -13.88 8.51 -2.21
CA LYS A 204 -15.28 8.44 -2.68
C LYS A 204 -15.42 8.01 -4.14
N LEU A 205 -14.46 8.34 -5.00
CA LEU A 205 -14.57 8.13 -6.46
C LEU A 205 -14.02 6.79 -6.96
N VAL A 206 -13.30 6.05 -6.14
CA VAL A 206 -12.74 4.76 -6.57
C VAL A 206 -13.71 3.65 -6.21
N VAL A 207 -14.64 3.34 -7.12
CA VAL A 207 -15.32 2.03 -7.13
C VAL A 207 -14.37 1.08 -7.87
N PRO A 208 -13.67 0.18 -7.17
CA PRO A 208 -12.78 -0.75 -7.85
C PRO A 208 -13.63 -1.73 -8.64
N PHE A 209 -13.26 -1.99 -9.90
CA PHE A 209 -13.79 -3.13 -10.62
C PHE A 209 -13.11 -4.40 -10.08
N TRP A 210 -13.67 -4.97 -9.01
CA TRP A 210 -13.18 -6.22 -8.45
C TRP A 210 -13.62 -7.40 -9.32
N ASN A 211 -12.66 -8.01 -10.00
CA ASN A 211 -12.84 -9.26 -10.73
C ASN A 211 -11.83 -10.30 -10.21
N GLU A 212 -11.89 -11.54 -10.70
CA GLU A 212 -10.99 -12.60 -10.24
C GLU A 212 -9.52 -12.32 -10.52
N TYR A 213 -9.20 -11.64 -11.62
CA TYR A 213 -7.85 -11.20 -11.92
C TYR A 213 -7.30 -10.25 -10.84
N ASN A 214 -8.08 -9.24 -10.45
CA ASN A 214 -7.68 -8.28 -9.41
C ASN A 214 -7.64 -8.92 -8.01
N ASN A 215 -8.53 -9.88 -7.72
CA ASN A 215 -8.49 -10.66 -6.50
C ASN A 215 -7.19 -11.50 -6.44
N MET A 216 -6.88 -12.22 -7.50
CA MET A 216 -5.67 -13.04 -7.64
C MET A 216 -4.40 -12.18 -7.52
N ALA A 217 -4.36 -11.03 -8.18
CA ALA A 217 -3.25 -10.09 -8.07
C ALA A 217 -3.06 -9.62 -6.61
N LEU A 218 -4.15 -9.26 -5.92
CA LEU A 218 -4.11 -8.88 -4.51
C LEU A 218 -3.58 -10.03 -3.63
N MET A 219 -4.05 -11.26 -3.84
CA MET A 219 -3.57 -12.45 -3.12
C MET A 219 -2.07 -12.65 -3.32
N GLY A 220 -1.58 -12.53 -4.55
CA GLY A 220 -0.15 -12.60 -4.86
C GLY A 220 0.67 -11.56 -4.08
N TYR A 221 0.22 -10.31 -4.03
CA TYR A 221 0.90 -9.28 -3.22
C TYR A 221 0.81 -9.53 -1.72
N VAL A 222 -0.24 -10.19 -1.21
CA VAL A 222 -0.32 -10.60 0.20
C VAL A 222 0.69 -11.71 0.51
N ILE A 223 0.83 -12.70 -0.38
CA ILE A 223 1.82 -13.78 -0.27
C ILE A 223 3.24 -13.19 -0.18
N LEU A 224 3.53 -12.18 -1.00
CA LEU A 224 4.83 -11.50 -1.04
C LEU A 224 5.09 -10.56 0.16
N HIS A 225 4.04 -10.04 0.82
CA HIS A 225 4.16 -8.94 1.78
C HIS A 225 3.41 -9.19 3.09
N ASN A 226 3.99 -10.05 3.93
CA ASN A 226 3.49 -10.39 5.27
C ASN A 226 4.64 -10.72 6.23
N HIS A 227 4.37 -10.78 7.54
CA HIS A 227 5.41 -11.02 8.55
C HIS A 227 6.07 -12.39 8.52
N PHE A 228 5.32 -13.44 8.15
CA PHE A 228 5.73 -14.82 8.41
C PHE A 228 6.39 -15.49 7.22
N CYS A 229 5.65 -15.57 6.11
CA CYS A 229 6.07 -16.36 4.96
C CYS A 229 6.85 -15.51 3.96
N SER A 230 6.35 -14.30 3.63
CA SER A 230 6.90 -13.41 2.58
C SER A 230 7.50 -14.17 1.38
N VAL A 231 6.72 -15.09 0.80
CA VAL A 231 7.19 -15.98 -0.26
C VAL A 231 7.52 -15.15 -1.49
N ASP A 232 8.74 -15.29 -2.02
CA ASP A 232 9.26 -14.48 -3.13
C ASP A 232 8.68 -14.94 -4.49
N ILE A 233 7.36 -14.91 -4.61
CA ILE A 233 6.67 -15.22 -5.86
C ILE A 233 6.94 -14.12 -6.90
N LYS A 234 7.12 -14.53 -8.16
CA LYS A 234 7.35 -13.58 -9.27
C LYS A 234 6.03 -13.01 -9.80
N ILE A 235 5.26 -12.35 -8.93
CA ILE A 235 3.90 -11.89 -9.23
C ILE A 235 3.83 -11.02 -10.49
N ARG A 236 4.83 -10.17 -10.75
CA ARG A 236 4.85 -9.33 -11.96
C ARG A 236 4.98 -10.15 -13.24
N GLU A 237 5.79 -11.22 -13.21
CA GLU A 237 5.95 -12.14 -14.33
C GLU A 237 4.68 -12.96 -14.54
N ILE A 238 4.01 -13.41 -13.47
CA ILE A 238 2.72 -14.10 -13.54
C ILE A 238 1.65 -13.21 -14.18
N LEU A 239 1.53 -11.95 -13.73
CA LEU A 239 0.56 -11.01 -14.29
C LEU A 239 0.86 -10.71 -15.76
N LYS A 240 2.14 -10.52 -16.11
CA LYS A 240 2.59 -10.33 -17.50
C LYS A 240 2.26 -11.54 -18.37
N LEU A 241 2.56 -12.75 -17.90
CA LEU A 241 2.22 -13.99 -18.58
C LEU A 241 0.72 -14.08 -18.87
N ILE A 242 -0.13 -13.78 -17.88
CA ILE A 242 -1.59 -13.77 -18.04
C ILE A 242 -2.03 -12.70 -19.05
N ASP A 243 -1.53 -11.48 -18.94
CA ASP A 243 -1.94 -10.37 -19.81
C ASP A 243 -1.51 -10.59 -21.28
N GLU A 244 -0.30 -11.10 -21.48
CA GLU A 244 0.26 -11.42 -22.79
C GLU A 244 -0.37 -12.69 -23.37
N GLY A 245 -0.94 -13.58 -22.55
CA GLY A 245 -1.65 -14.79 -22.97
C GLY A 245 -0.89 -15.62 -24.01
N GLY A 246 0.44 -15.64 -23.89
CA GLY A 246 1.37 -16.00 -24.96
C GLY A 246 2.16 -17.26 -24.67
N ILE A 247 1.47 -18.39 -24.52
CA ILE A 247 2.11 -19.69 -24.79
C ILE A 247 1.78 -19.96 -26.25
N GLU A 248 2.65 -19.51 -27.15
CA GLU A 248 2.59 -19.91 -28.55
C GLU A 248 2.86 -21.42 -28.59
N ALA A 249 1.84 -22.21 -28.86
CA ALA A 249 2.02 -23.61 -29.19
C ALA A 249 2.55 -23.66 -30.63
N PRO A 250 3.68 -24.36 -30.89
CA PRO A 250 4.24 -24.45 -32.23
C PRO A 250 3.30 -25.05 -33.29
N ASP A 251 2.23 -25.75 -32.90
CA ASP A 251 1.43 -26.58 -33.82
C ASP A 251 -0.10 -26.57 -33.56
N ASP A 252 -0.75 -25.41 -33.35
CA ASP A 252 -2.22 -25.32 -33.13
C ASP A 252 -2.76 -26.13 -31.93
N GLU A 253 -1.89 -26.69 -31.07
CA GLU A 253 -2.30 -27.42 -29.87
C GLU A 253 -2.92 -26.47 -28.85
N ILE A 254 -4.15 -26.77 -28.44
CA ILE A 254 -4.84 -26.10 -27.34
C ILE A 254 -3.95 -26.21 -26.10
N VAL A 255 -3.45 -25.07 -25.62
CA VAL A 255 -2.64 -25.03 -24.40
C VAL A 255 -3.46 -25.62 -23.24
N GLY A 256 -3.10 -26.83 -22.83
CA GLY A 256 -3.78 -27.54 -21.76
C GLY A 256 -3.62 -26.84 -20.41
N ARG A 257 -4.62 -26.98 -19.54
CA ARG A 257 -4.61 -26.46 -18.16
C ARG A 257 -3.34 -26.84 -17.40
N GLU A 258 -2.86 -28.07 -17.58
CA GLU A 258 -1.65 -28.57 -16.92
C GLU A 258 -0.37 -27.85 -17.38
N LYS A 259 -0.25 -27.53 -18.66
CA LYS A 259 0.90 -26.77 -19.18
C LYS A 259 0.96 -25.36 -18.58
N ILE A 260 -0.20 -24.68 -18.50
CA ILE A 260 -0.31 -23.36 -17.86
C ILE A 260 0.05 -23.44 -16.38
N LYS A 261 -0.46 -24.48 -15.70
CA LYS A 261 -0.16 -24.73 -14.29
C LYS A 261 1.32 -24.95 -14.06
N GLU A 262 2.01 -25.68 -14.94
CA GLU A 262 3.45 -25.88 -14.88
C GLU A 262 4.21 -24.56 -15.04
N GLU A 263 3.86 -23.74 -16.04
CA GLU A 263 4.48 -22.42 -16.26
C GLU A 263 4.29 -21.47 -15.08
N ILE A 264 3.09 -21.40 -14.50
CA ILE A 264 2.85 -20.60 -13.29
C ILE A 264 3.63 -21.17 -12.11
N SER A 265 3.74 -22.49 -12.00
CA SER A 265 4.49 -23.12 -10.90
C SER A 265 5.99 -22.81 -10.97
N LYS A 266 6.58 -22.64 -12.16
CA LYS A 266 7.98 -22.20 -12.32
C LYS A 266 8.24 -20.79 -11.76
N LEU A 267 7.19 -19.98 -11.62
CA LEU A 267 7.25 -18.60 -11.10
C LEU A 267 7.01 -18.51 -9.58
N ILE A 268 6.76 -19.66 -8.93
CA ILE A 268 6.59 -19.78 -7.49
C ILE A 268 7.77 -20.60 -6.96
N PRO A 269 8.52 -20.11 -5.95
CA PRO A 269 9.66 -20.85 -5.43
C PRO A 269 9.22 -22.15 -4.76
N ASP A 270 10.19 -23.03 -4.50
CA ASP A 270 9.96 -24.21 -3.67
C ASP A 270 9.47 -23.80 -2.28
N LEU A 271 8.35 -24.40 -1.86
CA LEU A 271 7.63 -24.04 -0.65
C LEU A 271 8.09 -24.86 0.57
N CYS A 272 8.94 -25.88 0.39
CA CYS A 272 9.40 -26.75 1.48
C CYS A 272 10.13 -26.00 2.61
N ASN A 273 10.73 -24.85 2.32
CA ASN A 273 11.44 -24.03 3.31
C ASN A 273 10.55 -23.00 4.03
N TYR A 274 9.25 -22.98 3.74
CA TYR A 274 8.32 -22.00 4.30
C TYR A 274 7.32 -22.66 5.25
N GLU A 275 7.11 -22.02 6.40
CA GLU A 275 6.06 -22.42 7.34
C GLU A 275 4.73 -21.79 6.90
N LEU A 276 3.91 -22.55 6.17
CA LEU A 276 2.69 -22.04 5.51
C LEU A 276 1.39 -22.35 6.26
N ASP A 277 1.42 -23.28 7.22
CA ASP A 277 0.27 -23.67 8.05
C ASP A 277 -0.01 -22.66 9.18
N ILE A 278 0.29 -21.38 8.94
CA ILE A 278 0.09 -20.27 9.87
C ILE A 278 -1.26 -19.60 9.56
N PRO A 279 -2.13 -19.40 10.55
CA PRO A 279 -3.37 -18.65 10.38
C PRO A 279 -3.12 -17.22 9.91
N ILE A 280 -3.92 -16.73 8.96
CA ILE A 280 -3.78 -15.36 8.45
C ILE A 280 -4.52 -14.38 9.35
N ASP A 281 -3.80 -13.49 10.03
CA ASP A 281 -4.34 -12.24 10.57
C ASP A 281 -4.13 -11.10 9.56
N ALA A 282 -5.18 -10.31 9.33
CA ALA A 282 -5.11 -9.13 8.47
C ALA A 282 -4.12 -8.07 9.00
N GLU A 283 -3.81 -8.02 10.29
CA GLU A 283 -2.81 -7.08 10.85
C GLU A 283 -1.36 -7.44 10.51
N ASP A 284 -1.12 -8.68 10.06
CA ASP A 284 0.22 -9.17 9.70
C ASP A 284 0.60 -8.89 8.24
N ILE A 285 -0.36 -8.40 7.46
CA ILE A 285 -0.20 -8.08 6.05
C ILE A 285 0.24 -6.63 5.87
N PHE A 286 1.18 -6.38 4.94
CA PHE A 286 1.79 -5.07 4.77
C PHE A 286 0.97 -4.17 3.83
N TRP A 287 -0.27 -3.83 4.22
CA TRP A 287 -1.23 -3.10 3.37
C TRP A 287 -0.73 -1.78 2.79
N ARG A 288 0.14 -1.06 3.51
CA ARG A 288 0.73 0.21 3.01
C ARG A 288 1.80 -0.01 1.94
N THR A 289 2.39 -1.20 1.91
CA THR A 289 3.37 -1.62 0.91
C THR A 289 2.64 -2.19 -0.31
N ILE A 290 1.65 -3.06 -0.11
CA ILE A 290 0.79 -3.57 -1.19
C ILE A 290 0.10 -2.42 -1.95
N LYS A 291 -0.34 -1.38 -1.25
CA LYS A 291 -0.91 -0.16 -1.84
C LYS A 291 -0.02 0.47 -2.94
N LEU A 292 1.29 0.34 -2.84
CA LEU A 292 2.22 0.89 -3.84
C LEU A 292 2.06 0.23 -5.21
N PHE A 293 1.71 -1.06 -5.22
CA PHE A 293 1.58 -1.86 -6.43
C PHE A 293 0.15 -1.87 -6.99
N VAL A 294 -0.85 -2.02 -6.12
CA VAL A 294 -2.26 -2.16 -6.54
C VAL A 294 -3.00 -0.81 -6.62
N LYS A 295 -2.38 0.29 -6.15
CA LYS A 295 -2.91 1.67 -6.21
C LYS A 295 -4.25 1.93 -5.50
N PHE A 296 -4.78 0.99 -4.71
CA PHE A 296 -5.97 1.21 -3.86
C PHE A 296 -5.61 1.64 -2.43
N SER A 297 -6.57 2.21 -1.70
CA SER A 297 -6.37 2.53 -0.30
C SER A 297 -6.17 1.26 0.56
N SER A 298 -5.29 1.32 1.55
CA SER A 298 -4.99 0.16 2.42
C SER A 298 -6.23 -0.40 3.13
N GLY A 299 -7.18 0.45 3.52
CA GLY A 299 -8.44 0.00 4.13
C GLY A 299 -9.33 -0.77 3.16
N LEU A 300 -9.40 -0.33 1.91
CA LEU A 300 -10.15 -1.01 0.86
C LEU A 300 -9.51 -2.35 0.50
N LEU A 301 -8.19 -2.40 0.35
CA LEU A 301 -7.42 -3.64 0.12
C LEU A 301 -7.66 -4.66 1.22
N ARG A 302 -7.56 -4.22 2.48
CA ARG A 302 -7.83 -5.07 3.65
C ARG A 302 -9.26 -5.61 3.64
N SER A 303 -10.25 -4.75 3.45
CA SER A 303 -11.66 -5.15 3.41
C SER A 303 -11.93 -6.15 2.29
N ARG A 304 -11.38 -5.90 1.10
CA ARG A 304 -11.53 -6.82 -0.03
C ARG A 304 -10.87 -8.16 0.23
N PHE A 305 -9.65 -8.17 0.79
CA PHE A 305 -8.98 -9.41 1.11
C PHE A 305 -9.77 -10.25 2.13
N ILE A 306 -10.38 -9.63 3.15
CA ILE A 306 -11.27 -10.32 4.10
C ILE A 306 -12.48 -10.95 3.39
N GLN A 307 -13.00 -10.32 2.34
CA GLN A 307 -14.07 -10.93 1.52
C GLN A 307 -13.54 -12.12 0.72
N ILE A 308 -12.37 -11.99 0.09
CA ILE A 308 -11.72 -13.06 -0.66
C ILE A 308 -11.50 -14.27 0.26
N THR A 309 -10.94 -14.08 1.46
CA THR A 309 -10.68 -15.20 2.37
C THR A 309 -11.96 -15.91 2.80
N LYS A 310 -13.06 -15.18 2.99
CA LYS A 310 -14.37 -15.78 3.28
C LYS A 310 -14.94 -16.56 2.10
N VAL A 311 -14.90 -15.99 0.89
CA VAL A 311 -15.45 -16.61 -0.33
C VAL A 311 -14.72 -17.91 -0.66
N TYR A 312 -13.39 -17.90 -0.55
CA TYR A 312 -12.54 -19.04 -0.91
C TYR A 312 -12.19 -19.95 0.28
N GLY A 313 -12.72 -19.67 1.48
CA GLY A 313 -12.46 -20.48 2.67
C GLY A 313 -10.99 -20.47 3.14
N ILE A 314 -10.23 -19.42 2.82
CA ILE A 314 -8.80 -19.30 3.11
C ILE A 314 -8.60 -19.02 4.60
N ARG A 315 -7.87 -19.88 5.30
CA ARG A 315 -7.54 -19.72 6.72
C ARG A 315 -6.04 -19.56 6.96
N THR A 316 -5.23 -20.22 6.15
CA THR A 316 -3.76 -20.25 6.28
C THR A 316 -3.06 -19.71 5.02
N PHE A 317 -1.76 -19.44 5.12
CA PHE A 317 -0.95 -19.04 3.96
C PHE A 317 -0.84 -20.17 2.92
N LYS A 318 -0.90 -21.43 3.35
CA LYS A 318 -0.99 -22.60 2.47
C LYS A 318 -2.25 -22.56 1.61
N ASP A 319 -3.42 -22.35 2.23
CA ASP A 319 -4.70 -22.21 1.52
C ASP A 319 -4.62 -21.04 0.52
N LEU A 320 -4.03 -19.92 0.95
CA LEU A 320 -3.89 -18.72 0.14
C LEU A 320 -3.09 -18.99 -1.14
N ILE A 321 -1.96 -19.69 -1.02
CA ILE A 321 -1.10 -20.02 -2.16
C ILE A 321 -1.78 -21.01 -3.10
N GLU A 322 -2.49 -22.01 -2.56
CA GLU A 322 -3.23 -22.98 -3.37
C GLU A 322 -4.34 -22.32 -4.19
N VAL A 323 -5.18 -21.50 -3.54
CA VAL A 323 -6.25 -20.77 -4.24
C VAL A 323 -5.65 -19.79 -5.25
N PHE A 324 -4.57 -19.09 -4.89
CA PHE A 324 -3.86 -18.20 -5.82
C PHE A 324 -3.40 -18.94 -7.08
N ARG A 325 -2.78 -20.12 -6.94
CA ARG A 325 -2.32 -20.94 -8.08
C ARG A 325 -3.48 -21.31 -9.00
N ASN A 326 -4.58 -21.77 -8.45
CA ASN A 326 -5.76 -22.15 -9.22
C ASN A 326 -6.37 -20.96 -9.96
N LEU A 327 -6.54 -19.82 -9.27
CA LEU A 327 -7.07 -18.60 -9.87
C LEU A 327 -6.13 -18.02 -10.94
N ALA A 328 -4.82 -18.11 -10.77
CA ALA A 328 -3.86 -17.65 -11.78
C ALA A 328 -4.03 -18.42 -13.10
N VAL A 329 -4.19 -19.75 -13.02
CA VAL A 329 -4.49 -20.60 -14.19
C VAL A 329 -5.84 -20.24 -14.81
N ASP A 330 -6.89 -20.07 -13.99
CA ASP A 330 -8.22 -19.72 -14.48
C ASP A 330 -8.21 -18.34 -15.18
N CYS A 331 -7.55 -17.35 -14.58
CA CYS A 331 -7.40 -16.02 -15.17
C CYS A 331 -6.68 -16.06 -16.52
N TYR A 332 -5.63 -16.88 -16.62
CA TYR A 332 -4.92 -17.12 -17.88
C TYR A 332 -5.86 -17.69 -18.96
N LEU A 333 -6.63 -18.74 -18.61
CA LEU A 333 -7.59 -19.37 -19.52
C LEU A 333 -8.70 -18.40 -19.95
N TYR A 334 -9.23 -17.59 -19.03
CA TYR A 334 -10.21 -16.55 -19.36
C TYR A 334 -9.66 -15.54 -20.35
N LYS A 335 -8.38 -15.15 -20.20
CA LYS A 335 -7.73 -14.22 -21.12
C LYS A 335 -7.58 -14.81 -22.53
N ILE A 336 -7.17 -16.08 -22.65
CA ILE A 336 -7.12 -16.77 -23.94
C ILE A 336 -8.51 -16.79 -24.57
N LYS A 337 -9.54 -17.19 -23.81
CA LYS A 337 -10.92 -17.25 -24.29
C LYS A 337 -11.41 -15.90 -24.82
N ASP A 338 -11.12 -14.81 -24.10
CA ASP A 338 -11.47 -13.46 -24.53
C ASP A 338 -10.76 -13.08 -25.84
N LYS A 339 -9.46 -13.39 -25.99
CA LYS A 339 -8.72 -13.15 -27.23
C LYS A 339 -9.32 -13.91 -28.42
N ILE A 340 -9.60 -15.21 -28.27
CA ILE A 340 -10.22 -16.02 -29.31
C ILE A 340 -11.58 -15.44 -29.70
N ARG A 341 -12.40 -15.02 -28.72
CA ARG A 341 -13.70 -14.38 -28.99
C ARG A 341 -13.54 -13.10 -29.80
N ASP A 342 -12.54 -12.28 -29.48
CA ASP A 342 -12.26 -11.03 -30.18
C ASP A 342 -11.77 -11.28 -31.62
N GLU A 343 -10.91 -12.28 -31.83
CA GLU A 343 -10.46 -12.72 -33.15
C GLU A 343 -11.60 -13.24 -34.02
N VAL A 344 -12.44 -14.12 -33.46
CA VAL A 344 -13.64 -14.63 -34.15
C VAL A 344 -14.58 -13.48 -34.50
N SER A 345 -14.78 -12.53 -33.59
CA SER A 345 -15.60 -11.34 -33.83
C SER A 345 -15.04 -10.46 -34.96
N LYS A 346 -13.71 -10.30 -35.03
CA LYS A 346 -13.02 -9.59 -36.14
C LYS A 346 -13.22 -10.32 -37.47
N ILE A 347 -13.03 -11.64 -37.52
CA ILE A 347 -13.24 -12.47 -38.73
C ILE A 347 -14.70 -12.37 -39.20
N MET A 348 -15.66 -12.45 -38.28
CA MET A 348 -17.09 -12.34 -38.60
C MET A 348 -17.46 -10.96 -39.15
N THR A 349 -16.85 -9.89 -38.60
CA THR A 349 -17.04 -8.52 -39.09
C THR A 349 -16.43 -8.35 -40.48
N GLN A 350 -15.20 -8.83 -40.71
CA GLN A 350 -14.55 -8.78 -42.03
C GLN A 350 -15.33 -9.58 -43.09
N LYS A 351 -15.87 -10.75 -42.75
CA LYS A 351 -16.75 -11.54 -43.65
C LYS A 351 -18.04 -10.79 -43.99
N LYS A 352 -18.65 -10.07 -43.04
CA LYS A 352 -19.82 -9.21 -43.30
C LYS A 352 -19.48 -8.04 -44.23
N THR A 353 -18.34 -7.38 -44.04
CA THR A 353 -17.89 -6.28 -44.89
C THR A 353 -17.57 -6.75 -46.31
N ARG A 354 -16.91 -7.90 -46.47
CA ARG A 354 -16.67 -8.52 -47.80
C ARG A 354 -17.98 -8.88 -48.51
N ARG A 355 -18.96 -9.48 -47.81
CA ARG A 355 -20.27 -9.82 -48.38
C ARG A 355 -21.09 -8.60 -48.84
N ARG A 356 -20.94 -7.43 -48.19
CA ARG A 356 -21.56 -6.17 -48.65
C ARG A 356 -20.91 -5.67 -49.94
N SER A 357 -19.57 -5.66 -50.00
CA SER A 357 -18.83 -5.27 -51.21
C SER A 357 -19.12 -6.17 -52.42
N THR A 358 -19.31 -7.47 -52.23
CA THR A 358 -19.68 -8.39 -53.33
C THR A 358 -21.13 -8.18 -53.79
N LYS A 359 -22.07 -7.89 -52.88
CA LYS A 359 -23.45 -7.56 -53.25
C LYS A 359 -23.51 -6.26 -54.06
N ASP A 360 -22.77 -5.23 -53.66
CA ASP A 360 -22.75 -3.93 -54.35
C ASP A 360 -22.14 -3.99 -55.76
N LEU A 361 -21.25 -4.97 -56.02
CA LEU A 361 -20.74 -5.27 -57.37
C LEU A 361 -21.78 -5.97 -58.24
N VAL A 362 -22.54 -6.93 -57.69
CA VAL A 362 -23.58 -7.66 -58.43
C VAL A 362 -24.79 -6.79 -58.76
N THR A 363 -25.17 -5.84 -57.90
CA THR A 363 -26.26 -4.88 -58.23
C THR A 363 -25.88 -3.87 -59.32
N ARG A 364 -24.59 -3.61 -59.55
CA ARG A 364 -24.13 -2.71 -60.63
C ARG A 364 -24.11 -3.38 -62.01
N GLU A 365 -23.98 -4.70 -62.09
CA GLU A 365 -24.04 -5.44 -63.36
C GLU A 365 -25.48 -5.81 -63.79
N GLY A 366 -26.47 -5.69 -62.89
CA GLY A 366 -27.88 -6.01 -63.16
C GLY A 366 -28.71 -4.87 -63.79
N THR A 367 -28.19 -3.65 -63.86
CA THR A 367 -28.87 -2.49 -64.50
C THR A 367 -28.27 -2.19 -65.87
N GLY A 368 -28.31 -3.18 -66.76
CA GLY A 368 -28.14 -2.97 -68.19
C GLY A 368 -29.35 -2.25 -68.76
N VAL A 369 -29.21 -0.95 -69.00
CA VAL A 369 -30.22 -0.07 -69.61
C VAL A 369 -30.60 -0.60 -71.00
N VAL A 370 -31.84 -1.08 -71.15
CA VAL A 370 -32.47 -1.22 -72.47
C VAL A 370 -32.77 0.21 -72.96
N LYS A 371 -32.00 0.69 -73.92
CA LYS A 371 -32.32 1.92 -74.67
C LYS A 371 -33.38 1.57 -75.71
N GLU A 372 -34.63 1.94 -75.44
CA GLU A 372 -35.65 2.08 -76.47
C GLU A 372 -35.33 3.32 -77.31
N SER A 373 -35.20 3.10 -78.62
CA SER A 373 -35.04 4.13 -79.64
C SER A 373 -36.42 4.58 -80.11
N CYS A 374 -36.70 5.88 -80.02
CA CYS A 374 -37.88 6.50 -80.59
C CYS A 374 -37.97 6.30 -82.12
N CYS A 375 -39.19 6.05 -82.59
CA CYS A 375 -39.72 6.62 -83.83
C CYS A 375 -40.82 7.61 -83.45
#